data_AF-A0A183MNH9-F1
#
_entry.id   AF-A0A183MNH9-F1
#
_cell.length_a   1.000
_cell.length_b   1.000
_cell.length_c   1.000
_cell.angle_alpha   90.00
_cell.angle_beta   90.00
_cell.angle_gamma   90.00
#
_symmetry.space_group_name_H-M   'P 1'
#
loop_
_entity.id
_entity.type
_entity.pdbx_description
1 polymer ?
#
loop_
_entity_poly.entity_id
_entity_poly.type
_entity_poly.pdbx_seq_one_letter_code
_entity_poly.pdbx_strand_id
1 'polypeptide(L)'
;MIVLSAALYFYFSTFGVRGTDQHNILAYTYIVLAAIGALSFVLGILGCCGSYHYSRCLLGFYFALLLVIFAIEIAIGVAGFVHREQARAIIHETLKEGVEDWNNSNNEVRWMDAIHVMFQCCGYNGPTDYGIAKVPSCCLNDQCAMDFALLSFQTLIGLIFAMTLCCAVNGRDPNAYYRAVQTA
;
A
#
# COMPACT_ATOMS: atom_id res chain seq x y z
N MET A 1 6.97 -5.61 -3.56
CA MET A 1 8.37 -5.12 -3.77
C MET A 1 8.45 -3.59 -3.70
N ILE A 2 7.57 -2.84 -4.37
CA ILE A 2 7.54 -1.36 -4.30
C ILE A 2 7.40 -0.83 -2.85
N VAL A 3 6.57 -1.48 -2.03
CA VAL A 3 6.38 -1.12 -0.61
C VAL A 3 7.64 -1.32 0.22
N LEU A 4 8.40 -2.40 -0.03
CA LEU A 4 9.63 -2.70 0.70
C LEU A 4 10.75 -1.71 0.31
N SER A 5 10.85 -1.34 -0.97
CA SER A 5 11.78 -0.31 -1.43
C SER A 5 11.40 1.09 -0.95
N ALA A 6 10.10 1.41 -0.90
CA ALA A 6 9.62 2.67 -0.32
C ALA A 6 9.91 2.73 1.18
N ALA A 7 9.67 1.63 1.92
CA ALA A 7 9.98 1.52 3.34
C ALA A 7 11.49 1.65 3.62
N LEU A 8 12.34 1.00 2.81
CA LEU A 8 13.80 1.11 2.90
C LEU A 8 14.30 2.51 2.52
N TYR A 9 13.70 3.15 1.51
CA TYR A 9 14.03 4.51 1.12
C TYR A 9 13.64 5.51 2.21
N PHE A 10 12.47 5.34 2.81
CA PHE A 10 11.98 6.15 3.94
C PHE A 10 12.82 5.92 5.21
N TYR A 11 13.21 4.67 5.47
CA TYR A 11 14.16 4.32 6.53
C TYR A 11 15.49 5.06 6.32
N PHE A 12 16.08 4.97 5.13
CA PHE A 12 17.37 5.58 4.83
C PHE A 12 17.32 7.11 4.88
N SER A 13 16.25 7.72 4.38
CA SER A 13 16.08 9.18 4.40
C SER A 13 15.81 9.73 5.79
N THR A 14 15.14 8.97 6.67
CA THR A 14 14.79 9.42 8.03
C THR A 14 15.90 9.13 9.04
N PHE A 15 16.47 7.91 9.06
CA PHE A 15 17.56 7.54 9.96
C PHE A 15 18.91 8.17 9.57
N GLY A 16 19.11 8.54 8.31
CA GLY A 16 20.34 9.20 7.85
C GLY A 16 20.45 10.68 8.22
N VAL A 17 19.35 11.34 8.59
CA VAL A 17 19.30 12.81 8.81
C VAL A 17 18.97 13.22 10.25
N ARG A 18 18.29 12.37 11.04
CA ARG A 18 17.98 12.68 12.45
C ARG A 18 18.43 11.53 13.36
N GLY A 19 19.65 11.67 13.89
CA GLY A 19 20.14 10.85 14.99
C GLY A 19 19.24 11.02 16.21
N THR A 20 18.80 9.89 16.77
CA THR A 20 18.33 9.67 18.14
C THR A 20 17.76 10.89 18.86
N ASP A 21 16.47 11.22 18.68
CA ASP A 21 15.65 11.85 19.72
C ASP A 21 14.15 11.79 19.35
N GLN A 22 13.50 10.75 19.88
CA GLN A 22 12.10 10.61 20.31
C GLN A 22 10.94 11.18 19.46
N HIS A 23 10.25 10.30 18.74
CA HIS A 23 8.79 10.09 18.85
C HIS A 23 8.43 8.64 18.39
N ASN A 24 7.75 7.87 19.25
CA ASN A 24 7.37 6.47 19.02
C ASN A 24 6.56 6.23 17.73
N ILE A 25 5.95 7.27 17.18
CA ILE A 25 5.08 7.23 16.00
C ILE A 25 5.87 6.90 14.72
N LEU A 26 7.03 7.52 14.50
CA LEU A 26 7.83 7.26 13.29
C LEU A 26 8.42 5.85 13.27
N ALA A 27 8.85 5.36 14.44
CA ALA A 27 9.32 3.99 14.60
C ALA A 27 8.21 2.97 14.37
N TYR A 28 7.01 3.23 14.90
CA TYR A 28 5.84 2.37 14.70
C TYR A 28 5.44 2.28 13.23
N THR A 29 5.34 3.43 12.54
CA THR A 29 5.05 3.50 11.11
C THR A 29 6.04 2.70 10.28
N TYR A 30 7.35 2.80 10.58
CA TYR A 30 8.40 2.01 9.92
C TYR A 30 8.19 0.49 10.09
N ILE A 31 7.96 0.03 11.32
CA ILE A 31 7.80 -1.41 11.60
C ILE A 31 6.61 -1.98 10.83
N VAL A 32 5.49 -1.25 10.79
CA VAL A 32 4.29 -1.64 10.06
C VAL A 32 4.55 -1.71 8.55
N LEU A 33 5.20 -0.69 7.97
CA LEU A 33 5.57 -0.67 6.55
C LEU A 33 6.52 -1.82 6.17
N ALA A 34 7.51 -2.11 7.00
CA ALA A 34 8.44 -3.22 6.80
C ALA A 34 7.72 -4.58 6.86
N ALA A 35 6.82 -4.78 7.83
CA ALA A 35 6.05 -6.01 7.97
C ALA A 35 5.15 -6.26 6.76
N ILE A 36 4.42 -5.24 6.29
CA ILE A 36 3.55 -5.33 5.10
C ILE A 36 4.40 -5.64 3.85
N GLY A 37 5.56 -4.99 3.70
CA GLY A 37 6.46 -5.24 2.58
C GLY A 37 7.03 -6.67 2.57
N ALA A 38 7.42 -7.20 3.73
CA ALA A 38 7.93 -8.56 3.89
C ALA A 38 6.83 -9.60 3.61
N LEU A 39 5.62 -9.41 4.16
CA LEU A 39 4.47 -10.27 3.88
C LEU A 39 4.17 -10.31 2.37
N SER A 40 4.15 -9.14 1.72
CA SER A 40 3.93 -9.03 0.27
C SER A 40 5.00 -9.75 -0.56
N PHE A 41 6.25 -9.77 -0.09
CA PHE A 41 7.34 -10.49 -0.73
C PHE A 41 7.17 -12.00 -0.62
N VAL A 42 6.79 -12.50 0.56
CA VAL A 42 6.48 -13.92 0.79
C VAL A 42 5.30 -14.35 -0.09
N LEU A 43 4.21 -13.58 -0.13
CA LEU A 43 3.07 -13.85 -1.01
C LEU A 43 3.47 -13.87 -2.49
N GLY A 44 4.38 -12.99 -2.92
CA GLY A 44 4.92 -12.98 -4.28
C GLY A 44 5.76 -14.22 -4.62
N ILE A 45 6.62 -14.67 -3.69
CA ILE A 45 7.38 -15.92 -3.86
C ILE A 45 6.43 -17.12 -3.91
N LEU A 46 5.45 -17.19 -3.01
CA LEU A 46 4.46 -18.27 -2.99
C LEU A 46 3.62 -18.29 -4.27
N GLY A 47 3.24 -17.12 -4.82
CA GLY A 47 2.55 -17.01 -6.10
C GLY A 47 3.42 -17.47 -7.27
N CYS A 48 4.69 -17.03 -7.32
CA CYS A 48 5.64 -17.41 -8.37
C CYS A 48 5.98 -18.91 -8.32
N CYS A 49 6.32 -19.43 -7.15
CA CYS A 49 6.56 -20.86 -6.92
C CYS A 49 5.30 -21.69 -7.17
N GLY A 50 4.11 -21.19 -6.78
CA GLY A 50 2.82 -21.83 -7.03
C GLY A 50 2.51 -21.99 -8.51
N SER A 51 2.82 -20.97 -9.33
CA SER A 51 2.71 -21.06 -10.79
C SER A 51 3.77 -21.97 -11.41
N TYR A 52 4.98 -22.02 -10.83
CA TYR A 52 6.07 -22.84 -11.34
C TYR A 52 5.85 -24.34 -11.08
N HIS A 53 5.27 -24.71 -9.93
CA HIS A 53 5.31 -26.10 -9.46
C HIS A 53 4.17 -27.02 -9.93
N TYR A 54 3.24 -26.60 -10.80
CA TYR A 54 2.06 -27.37 -11.27
C TYR A 54 1.22 -28.06 -10.17
N SER A 55 1.47 -27.77 -8.90
CA SER A 55 0.81 -28.42 -7.77
C SER A 55 -0.46 -27.66 -7.43
N ARG A 56 -1.60 -28.30 -7.72
CA ARG A 56 -2.93 -27.72 -7.48
C ARG A 56 -3.21 -27.42 -6.01
N CYS A 57 -2.56 -28.13 -5.09
CA CYS A 57 -2.71 -27.93 -3.66
C CYS A 57 -2.08 -26.61 -3.20
N LEU A 58 -0.91 -26.24 -3.74
CA LEU A 58 -0.22 -24.99 -3.39
C LEU A 58 -0.96 -23.76 -3.96
N LEU A 59 -1.53 -23.89 -5.16
CA LEU A 59 -2.35 -22.85 -5.77
C LEU A 59 -3.69 -22.67 -5.04
N GLY A 60 -4.29 -23.76 -4.55
CA GLY A 60 -5.49 -23.70 -3.71
C GLY A 60 -5.25 -23.01 -2.36
N PHE A 61 -4.12 -23.29 -1.71
CA PHE A 61 -3.74 -22.61 -0.46
C PHE A 61 -3.50 -21.11 -0.67
N TYR A 62 -2.84 -20.73 -1.77
CA TYR A 62 -2.66 -19.33 -2.15
C TYR A 62 -4.00 -18.62 -2.36
N PHE A 63 -4.95 -19.25 -3.07
CA PHE A 63 -6.28 -18.70 -3.27
C PHE A 63 -7.07 -18.54 -1.96
N ALA A 64 -7.00 -19.53 -1.07
CA ALA A 64 -7.65 -19.46 0.24
C ALA A 64 -7.07 -18.31 1.09
N LEU A 65 -5.75 -18.13 1.09
CA LEU A 65 -5.11 -17.00 1.77
C LEU A 65 -5.56 -15.65 1.19
N LEU A 66 -5.65 -15.51 -0.13
CA LEU A 66 -6.13 -14.28 -0.76
C LEU A 66 -7.59 -13.98 -0.41
N LEU A 67 -8.47 -15.00 -0.36
CA LEU A 67 -9.87 -14.80 0.06
C LEU A 67 -9.98 -14.33 1.51
N VAL A 68 -9.16 -14.87 2.41
CA VAL A 68 -9.12 -14.42 3.81
C VAL A 68 -8.67 -12.96 3.90
N ILE A 69 -7.63 -12.58 3.15
CA ILE A 69 -7.16 -11.18 3.08
C ILE A 69 -8.28 -10.27 2.56
N PHE A 70 -8.98 -10.66 1.50
CA PHE A 70 -10.09 -9.89 0.92
C PHE A 70 -11.24 -9.70 1.92
N ALA A 71 -11.59 -10.74 2.67
CA ALA A 71 -12.62 -10.63 3.71
C ALA A 71 -12.20 -9.66 4.83
N ILE A 72 -10.92 -9.66 5.21
CA ILE A 72 -10.36 -8.71 6.18
C ILE A 72 -10.40 -7.28 5.62
N GLU A 73 -10.04 -7.07 4.35
CA GLU A 73 -10.10 -5.76 3.69
C GLU A 73 -11.52 -5.20 3.70
N ILE A 74 -12.54 -6.02 3.37
CA ILE A 74 -13.94 -5.61 3.47
C ILE A 74 -14.31 -5.26 4.91
N ALA A 75 -13.91 -6.08 5.88
CA ALA A 75 -14.22 -5.82 7.29
C ALA A 75 -13.60 -4.50 7.77
N ILE A 76 -12.35 -4.21 7.40
CA ILE A 76 -11.68 -2.92 7.68
C ILE A 76 -12.42 -1.78 6.99
N GLY A 77 -12.80 -1.94 5.72
CA GLY A 77 -13.54 -0.92 4.97
C GLY A 77 -14.90 -0.59 5.60
N VAL A 78 -15.66 -1.61 6.01
CA VAL A 78 -16.94 -1.44 6.70
C VAL A 78 -16.73 -0.81 8.08
N ALA A 79 -15.75 -1.26 8.86
CA ALA A 79 -15.43 -0.67 10.15
C ALA A 79 -15.04 0.81 10.01
N GLY A 80 -14.23 1.16 9.00
CA GLY A 80 -13.87 2.53 8.68
C GLY A 80 -15.09 3.38 8.30
N PHE A 81 -16.05 2.81 7.57
CA PHE A 81 -17.29 3.51 7.23
C PHE A 81 -18.20 3.73 8.44
N VAL A 82 -18.31 2.75 9.34
CA VAL A 82 -19.11 2.86 10.59
C VAL A 82 -18.50 3.90 11.52
N HIS A 83 -17.17 3.90 11.67
CA HIS A 83 -16.44 4.85 12.52
C HIS A 83 -15.97 6.11 11.77
N ARG A 84 -16.65 6.48 10.68
CA ARG A 84 -16.24 7.60 9.81
C ARG A 84 -16.09 8.94 10.54
N GLU A 85 -16.91 9.21 11.54
CA GLU A 85 -16.85 10.48 12.29
C GLU A 85 -15.61 10.55 13.18
N GLN A 86 -15.24 9.42 13.82
CA GLN A 86 -14.03 9.32 14.62
C GLN A 86 -12.79 9.40 13.73
N ALA A 87 -12.80 8.68 12.60
CA ALA A 87 -11.73 8.75 11.61
C ALA A 87 -11.57 10.18 11.07
N ARG A 88 -12.68 10.86 10.74
CA ARG A 88 -12.69 12.26 10.30
C ARG A 88 -12.06 13.18 11.34
N ALA A 89 -12.40 13.03 12.62
CA ALA A 89 -11.84 13.86 13.69
C ALA A 89 -10.30 13.70 13.79
N ILE A 90 -9.81 12.45 13.80
CA ILE A 90 -8.38 12.15 13.89
C ILE A 90 -7.63 12.70 12.65
N ILE A 91 -8.20 12.50 11.46
CA ILE A 91 -7.62 13.00 10.20
C ILE A 91 -7.58 14.53 10.22
N HIS A 92 -8.66 15.20 10.64
CA HIS A 92 -8.69 16.67 10.74
C HIS A 92 -7.62 17.21 11.70
N GLU A 93 -7.47 16.60 12.87
CA GLU A 93 -6.45 17.01 13.84
C GLU A 93 -5.04 16.82 13.27
N THR A 94 -4.77 15.66 12.66
CA THR A 94 -3.48 15.35 12.01
C THR A 94 -3.15 16.32 10.88
N LEU A 95 -4.13 16.65 10.03
CA LEU A 95 -3.95 17.60 8.93
C LEU A 95 -3.73 19.02 9.45
N LYS A 96 -4.46 19.41 10.50
CA LYS A 96 -4.29 20.73 11.13
C LYS A 96 -2.88 20.89 11.67
N GLU A 97 -2.38 19.91 12.42
CA GLU A 97 -0.99 19.89 12.90
C GLU A 97 0.01 19.95 11.73
N GLY A 98 -0.26 19.20 10.65
CA GLY A 98 0.59 19.22 9.44
C GLY A 98 0.64 20.58 8.73
N VAL A 99 -0.48 21.32 8.67
CA VAL A 99 -0.52 22.69 8.13
C VAL A 99 0.27 23.65 9.03
N GLU A 100 0.07 23.56 10.35
CA GLU A 100 0.77 24.41 11.33
C GLU A 100 2.28 24.19 11.27
N ASP A 101 2.72 22.93 11.22
CA ASP A 101 4.13 22.57 11.11
C ASP A 101 4.73 23.05 9.78
N TRP A 102 3.99 22.93 8.67
CA TRP A 102 4.44 23.44 7.36
C TRP A 102 4.68 24.95 7.35
N ASN A 103 3.80 25.70 8.02
CA ASN A 103 3.90 27.16 8.10
C ASN A 103 5.10 27.59 8.97
N ASN A 104 5.37 26.82 10.04
CA ASN A 104 6.49 27.08 10.95
C ASN A 104 7.85 26.61 10.39
N SER A 105 7.88 25.52 9.61
CA SER A 105 9.13 24.89 9.14
C SER A 105 9.65 25.44 7.80
N ASN A 106 9.11 26.56 7.32
CA ASN A 106 9.52 27.22 6.08
C ASN A 106 9.46 26.29 4.83
N ASN A 107 8.42 25.44 4.73
CA ASN A 107 8.14 24.49 3.63
C ASN A 107 8.92 23.15 3.64
N GLU A 108 9.50 22.71 4.75
CA GLU A 108 10.24 21.43 4.79
C GLU A 108 9.35 20.19 4.97
N VAL A 109 8.03 20.35 5.19
CA VAL A 109 7.11 19.25 5.50
C VAL A 109 6.70 18.47 4.23
N ARG A 110 7.62 17.66 3.71
CA ARG A 110 7.47 16.88 2.45
C ARG A 110 6.35 15.84 2.47
N TRP A 111 5.89 15.41 3.65
CA TRP A 111 4.83 14.41 3.75
C TRP A 111 3.44 15.00 3.49
N MET A 112 3.23 16.30 3.75
CA MET A 112 1.97 16.98 3.45
C MET A 112 1.74 17.08 1.93
N ASP A 113 2.79 17.37 1.15
CA ASP A 113 2.71 17.36 -0.31
C ASP A 113 2.31 15.98 -0.84
N ALA A 114 2.83 14.91 -0.24
CA ALA A 114 2.46 13.54 -0.62
C ALA A 114 0.99 13.23 -0.31
N ILE A 115 0.47 13.67 0.84
CA ILE A 115 -0.94 13.51 1.20
C ILE A 115 -1.84 14.26 0.23
N HIS A 116 -1.52 15.52 -0.05
CA HIS A 116 -2.31 16.33 -0.98
C HIS A 116 -2.38 15.68 -2.35
N VAL A 117 -1.25 15.22 -2.89
CA VAL A 117 -1.17 14.49 -4.17
C VAL A 117 -1.93 13.16 -4.13
N MET A 118 -1.85 12.41 -3.02
CA MET A 118 -2.47 11.10 -2.90
C MET A 118 -3.99 11.16 -2.75
N PHE A 119 -4.52 12.17 -2.06
CA PHE A 119 -5.95 12.28 -1.75
C PHE A 119 -6.66 13.37 -2.54
N GLN A 120 -5.97 14.04 -3.46
CA GLN A 120 -6.47 15.19 -4.21
C GLN A 120 -7.07 16.29 -3.32
N CYS A 121 -6.51 16.49 -2.13
CA CYS A 121 -7.01 17.44 -1.15
C CYS A 121 -5.98 18.52 -0.83
N CYS A 122 -6.43 19.63 -0.25
CA CYS A 122 -5.53 20.69 0.21
C CYS A 122 -6.01 21.25 1.55
N GLY A 123 -5.13 21.17 2.56
CA GLY A 123 -5.44 21.64 3.92
C GLY A 123 -6.45 20.74 4.62
N TYR A 124 -6.89 21.16 5.80
CA TYR A 124 -7.87 20.42 6.59
C TYR A 124 -9.31 20.89 6.31
N ASN A 125 -9.51 22.18 6.05
CA ASN A 125 -10.75 22.80 5.61
C ASN A 125 -10.64 23.41 4.20
N GLY A 126 -9.43 23.66 3.71
CA GLY A 126 -9.20 24.09 2.33
C GLY A 126 -7.86 24.81 2.12
N PRO A 127 -7.62 25.33 0.90
CA PRO A 127 -6.36 26.01 0.56
C PRO A 127 -6.10 27.27 1.40
N THR A 128 -7.15 27.88 1.96
CA THR A 128 -7.06 29.06 2.82
C THR A 128 -6.35 28.79 4.15
N ASP A 129 -6.24 27.52 4.57
CA ASP A 129 -5.58 27.13 5.81
C ASP A 129 -4.09 27.47 5.83
N TYR A 130 -3.47 27.52 4.66
CA TYR A 130 -2.06 27.91 4.47
C TYR A 130 -1.83 29.44 4.46
N GLY A 131 -2.91 30.23 4.43
CA GLY A 131 -2.85 31.68 4.26
C GLY A 131 -2.66 32.11 2.80
N ILE A 132 -2.98 33.37 2.51
CA ILE A 132 -3.10 33.91 1.13
C ILE A 132 -1.73 34.06 0.44
N ALA A 133 -0.62 34.02 1.20
CA ALA A 133 0.71 34.36 0.69
C ALA A 133 1.57 33.15 0.29
N LYS A 134 1.29 31.95 0.82
CA LYS A 134 2.19 30.78 0.66
C LYS A 134 1.37 29.48 0.72
N VAL A 135 1.00 28.94 -0.43
CA VAL A 135 0.22 27.69 -0.55
C VAL A 135 1.05 26.68 -1.36
N PRO A 136 1.03 25.36 -1.04
CA PRO A 136 1.71 24.34 -1.83
C PRO A 136 1.30 24.35 -3.30
N SER A 137 2.24 24.11 -4.22
CA SER A 137 2.00 24.19 -5.67
C SER A 137 0.91 23.24 -6.17
N CYS A 138 0.75 22.05 -5.57
CA CYS A 138 -0.30 21.11 -5.98
C CYS A 138 -1.70 21.64 -5.65
N CYS A 139 -1.85 22.42 -4.56
CA CYS A 139 -3.13 23.02 -4.16
C CYS A 139 -3.63 24.13 -5.09
N LEU A 140 -2.77 24.70 -5.93
CA LEU A 140 -3.11 25.80 -6.82
C LEU A 140 -3.67 25.35 -8.18
N ASN A 141 -3.44 24.09 -8.58
CA ASN A 141 -3.65 23.67 -9.97
C ASN A 141 -4.49 22.38 -10.14
N ASP A 142 -5.17 21.90 -9.10
CA ASP A 142 -5.99 20.65 -9.10
C ASP A 142 -5.28 19.39 -9.65
N GLN A 143 -3.95 19.44 -9.81
CA GLN A 143 -3.11 18.36 -10.37
C GLN A 143 -2.58 17.40 -9.31
N CYS A 144 -3.27 17.26 -8.19
CA CYS A 144 -2.90 16.36 -7.12
C CYS A 144 -3.48 14.96 -7.43
N ALA A 145 -3.06 14.26 -8.48
CA ALA A 145 -3.67 12.98 -8.88
C ALA A 145 -2.76 11.78 -8.62
N MET A 146 -3.15 10.92 -7.67
CA MET A 146 -2.70 9.54 -7.57
C MET A 146 -3.89 8.66 -7.19
N ASP A 147 -4.15 7.62 -7.98
CA ASP A 147 -5.37 6.84 -7.86
C ASP A 147 -5.17 5.66 -6.89
N PHE A 148 -5.67 5.80 -5.67
CA PHE A 148 -5.63 4.75 -4.63
C PHE A 148 -6.42 3.49 -5.03
N ALA A 149 -7.34 3.60 -5.99
CA ALA A 149 -8.07 2.45 -6.51
C ALA A 149 -7.13 1.39 -7.11
N LEU A 150 -5.94 1.77 -7.59
CA LEU A 150 -4.93 0.83 -8.12
C LEU A 150 -4.49 -0.22 -7.10
N LEU A 151 -4.51 0.08 -5.78
CA LEU A 151 -4.20 -0.92 -4.75
C LEU A 151 -5.29 -1.99 -4.65
N SER A 152 -6.56 -1.60 -4.77
CA SER A 152 -7.68 -2.55 -4.82
C SER A 152 -7.76 -3.31 -6.15
N PHE A 153 -7.35 -2.68 -7.26
CA PHE A 153 -7.24 -3.37 -8.55
C PHE A 153 -6.11 -4.40 -8.55
N GLN A 154 -5.03 -4.19 -7.81
CA GLN A 154 -3.91 -5.14 -7.74
C GLN A 154 -4.28 -6.47 -7.07
N THR A 155 -5.10 -6.44 -6.00
CA THR A 155 -5.59 -7.68 -5.35
C THR A 155 -6.56 -8.43 -6.25
N LEU A 156 -7.42 -7.70 -6.98
CA LEU A 156 -8.40 -8.25 -7.91
C LEU A 156 -7.75 -8.83 -9.17
N ILE A 157 -6.73 -8.16 -9.74
CA ILE A 157 -5.90 -8.68 -10.85
C ILE A 157 -5.15 -9.94 -10.39
N GLY A 158 -4.65 -9.96 -9.15
CA GLY A 158 -4.02 -11.14 -8.55
C GLY A 158 -4.95 -12.35 -8.47
N LEU A 159 -6.22 -12.14 -8.09
CA LEU A 159 -7.26 -13.17 -8.10
C LEU A 159 -7.58 -13.67 -9.51
N ILE A 160 -7.72 -12.76 -10.48
CA ILE A 160 -8.01 -13.10 -11.89
C ILE A 160 -6.86 -13.91 -12.52
N PHE A 161 -5.61 -13.52 -12.29
CA PHE A 161 -4.43 -14.25 -12.76
C PHE A 161 -4.33 -15.64 -12.11
N ALA A 162 -4.62 -15.76 -10.81
CA ALA A 162 -4.64 -17.04 -10.13
C ALA A 162 -5.72 -17.98 -10.68
N MET A 163 -6.93 -17.48 -10.96
CA MET A 163 -8.01 -18.27 -11.55
C MET A 163 -7.70 -18.70 -12.98
N THR A 164 -7.17 -17.80 -13.82
CA THR A 164 -6.78 -18.15 -15.21
C THR A 164 -5.65 -19.17 -15.24
N LEU A 165 -4.66 -19.06 -14.35
CA LEU A 165 -3.62 -20.08 -14.18
C LEU A 165 -4.19 -21.41 -13.67
N CYS A 166 -5.12 -21.38 -12.72
CA CYS A 166 -5.77 -22.59 -12.22
C CYS A 166 -6.54 -23.31 -13.33
N CYS A 167 -7.28 -22.57 -14.16
CA CYS A 167 -7.97 -23.12 -15.33
C CYS A 167 -6.99 -23.64 -16.40
N ALA A 168 -5.89 -22.93 -16.65
CA ALA A 168 -4.86 -23.35 -17.61
C ALA A 168 -4.09 -24.61 -17.15
N VAL A 169 -3.86 -24.77 -15.85
CA VAL A 169 -3.29 -26.00 -15.25
C VAL A 169 -4.34 -27.11 -15.21
N ASN A 170 -5.62 -26.78 -15.07
CA ASN A 170 -6.69 -27.78 -15.06
C ASN A 170 -6.78 -28.55 -16.39
N GLY A 171 -6.47 -27.89 -17.50
CA GLY A 171 -6.45 -28.48 -18.85
C GLY A 171 -5.11 -29.11 -19.28
N ARG A 172 -4.06 -29.13 -18.45
CA ARG A 172 -2.75 -29.68 -18.81
C ARG A 172 -2.51 -31.02 -18.10
N ASP A 173 -2.45 -32.11 -18.86
CA ASP A 173 -2.20 -33.47 -18.33
C ASP A 173 -0.84 -33.53 -17.59
N PRO A 174 -0.82 -33.79 -16.27
CA PRO A 174 0.43 -33.85 -15.49
C PRO A 174 1.35 -35.01 -15.93
N ASN A 175 0.78 -36.04 -16.55
CA ASN A 175 1.49 -37.24 -17.02
C ASN A 175 2.25 -37.05 -18.35
N ALA A 176 2.04 -35.93 -19.06
CA ALA A 176 2.77 -35.62 -20.29
C ALA A 176 4.13 -34.95 -20.00
N TYR A 177 4.20 -34.12 -18.97
CA TYR A 177 5.44 -33.42 -18.57
C TYR A 177 6.49 -34.36 -17.95
N TYR A 178 6.09 -35.26 -17.05
CA TYR A 178 7.00 -36.27 -16.48
C TYR A 178 7.58 -37.22 -17.55
N ARG A 179 6.80 -37.54 -18.59
CA ARG A 179 7.29 -38.35 -19.72
C ARG A 179 8.31 -37.63 -20.59
N ALA A 180 8.19 -36.32 -20.76
CA ALA A 180 9.13 -35.52 -21.56
C ALA A 180 10.50 -35.34 -20.87
N VAL A 181 10.53 -35.29 -19.53
CA VAL A 181 11.77 -35.20 -18.74
C VAL A 181 12.50 -36.54 -18.67
N GLN A 182 11.78 -37.67 -18.72
CA GLN A 182 12.41 -39.00 -18.68
C GLN A 182 13.02 -39.44 -20.02
N THR A 183 12.82 -38.65 -21.08
CA THR A 183 13.35 -38.87 -22.44
C THR A 183 14.46 -37.89 -22.84
N ALA A 184 14.93 -37.04 -21.92
CA ALA A 184 16.09 -36.15 -22.09
C ALA A 184 17.24 -36.61 -21.18
#